data_AF-A0A897N9G5-F1
#
_entry.id   AF-A0A897N9G5-F1
#
_cell.length_a   1.000
_cell.length_b   1.000
_cell.length_c   1.000
_cell.angle_alpha   90.00
_cell.angle_beta   90.00
_cell.angle_gamma   90.00
#
_symmetry.space_group_name_H-M   'P 1'
#
loop_
_entity.id
_entity.type
_entity.pdbx_description
1 polymer ?
#
loop_
_entity_poly.entity_id
_entity_poly.type
_entity_poly.pdbx_seq_one_letter_code
_entity_poly.pdbx_strand_id
1 'polypeptide(L)'
;MYTGKREKPCCLCGEPETTARIDIPPRALQLCKHSDPIAWQDIVGEVSLYLCENDWELVEELVLEVGVLPLSRCNAARASFDLREDFEALLNDVRDEPDHRPLETEMRADAAAAIDAVQRGEAVGPQRLVQARIVRWALDDLDADRTGASDRDHSGYSAETHPCTGGRKRVRSVRQPTDDDKADSLTFLNHQVYI
;
A
#
# COMPACT_ATOMS: atom_id res chain seq x y z
N MET A 1 -12.67 23.09 -26.55
CA MET A 1 -11.90 21.85 -26.73
C MET A 1 -11.01 21.69 -25.53
N TYR A 2 -11.42 20.89 -24.54
CA TYR A 2 -10.63 20.65 -23.35
C TYR A 2 -9.63 19.54 -23.68
N THR A 3 -8.36 19.91 -23.90
CA THR A 3 -7.26 18.95 -23.99
C THR A 3 -6.98 18.49 -22.57
N GLY A 4 -7.77 17.53 -22.07
CA GLY A 4 -7.45 16.84 -20.83
C GLY A 4 -5.98 16.40 -20.90
N LYS A 5 -5.19 16.74 -19.89
CA LYS A 5 -3.77 16.40 -19.86
C LYS A 5 -3.66 14.88 -19.97
N ARG A 6 -3.33 14.38 -21.16
CA ARG A 6 -3.00 12.97 -21.44
C ARG A 6 -1.56 12.66 -21.02
N GLU A 7 -1.00 13.46 -20.13
CA GLU A 7 0.34 13.24 -19.62
C GLU A 7 0.26 12.00 -18.75
N LYS A 8 1.03 10.98 -19.12
CA LYS A 8 1.20 9.73 -18.38
C LYS A 8 2.60 9.78 -17.76
N PRO A 9 2.80 10.59 -16.70
CA PRO A 9 4.12 10.84 -16.17
C PRO A 9 4.67 9.60 -15.46
N CYS A 10 5.99 9.53 -15.35
CA CYS A 10 6.67 8.49 -14.60
C CYS A 10 6.17 8.43 -13.15
N CYS A 11 5.82 7.24 -12.67
CA CYS A 11 5.28 7.04 -11.33
C CYS A 11 6.28 7.43 -10.22
N LEU A 12 7.59 7.35 -10.48
CA LEU A 12 8.67 7.67 -9.54
C LEU A 12 9.06 9.15 -9.59
N CYS A 13 9.67 9.62 -10.69
CA CYS A 13 10.16 11.00 -10.78
C CYS A 13 9.10 12.02 -11.24
N GLY A 14 8.14 11.61 -12.09
CA GLY A 14 7.13 12.50 -12.67
C GLY A 14 7.49 13.06 -14.05
N GLU A 15 8.53 12.52 -14.70
CA GLU A 15 8.91 12.84 -16.07
C GLU A 15 7.75 12.56 -17.04
N PRO A 16 7.33 13.52 -17.90
CA PRO A 16 6.27 13.30 -18.90
C PRO A 16 6.61 12.25 -19.97
N GLU A 17 7.89 12.10 -20.32
CA GLU A 17 8.34 11.12 -21.32
C GLU A 17 8.52 9.73 -20.68
N THR A 18 7.72 8.76 -21.14
CA THR A 18 7.73 7.40 -20.59
C THR A 18 8.00 6.36 -21.68
N THR A 19 8.81 5.36 -21.32
CA THR A 19 9.30 4.32 -22.23
C THR A 19 8.70 2.95 -21.89
N ALA A 20 8.40 2.71 -20.62
CA ALA A 20 7.89 1.43 -20.15
C ALA A 20 6.55 1.57 -19.42
N ARG A 21 5.77 0.49 -19.44
CA ARG A 21 4.47 0.36 -18.78
C ARG A 21 4.44 -0.93 -17.97
N ILE A 22 3.90 -0.86 -16.75
CA ILE A 22 3.64 -2.03 -15.90
C ILE A 22 2.18 -2.00 -15.51
N ASP A 23 1.49 -3.11 -15.74
CA ASP A 23 0.09 -3.27 -15.31
C ASP A 23 0.02 -4.05 -14.01
N ILE A 24 -0.71 -3.51 -13.05
CA ILE A 24 -0.90 -4.07 -11.70
C ILE A 24 -2.39 -4.22 -11.40
N PRO A 25 -2.76 -5.18 -10.53
CA PRO A 25 -4.15 -5.32 -10.10
C PRO A 25 -4.58 -4.10 -9.27
N PRO A 26 -5.87 -3.71 -9.29
CA PRO A 26 -6.38 -2.56 -8.53
C PRO A 26 -6.02 -2.60 -7.04
N ARG A 27 -6.08 -3.79 -6.42
CA ARG A 27 -5.77 -3.97 -5.00
C ARG A 27 -4.31 -3.62 -4.67
N ALA A 28 -3.37 -3.86 -5.60
CA ALA A 28 -1.95 -3.54 -5.42
C ALA A 28 -1.67 -2.04 -5.38
N LEU A 29 -2.62 -1.19 -5.81
CA LEU A 29 -2.49 0.26 -5.70
C LEU A 29 -2.36 0.72 -4.24
N GLN A 30 -2.89 -0.05 -3.28
CA GLN A 30 -2.76 0.23 -1.85
C GLN A 30 -1.30 0.24 -1.39
N LEU A 31 -0.43 -0.53 -2.04
CA LEU A 31 1.00 -0.59 -1.74
C LEU A 31 1.78 0.62 -2.28
N CYS A 32 1.15 1.44 -3.12
CA CYS A 32 1.76 2.63 -3.69
C CYS A 32 1.75 3.81 -2.71
N LYS A 33 2.68 4.73 -2.92
CA LYS A 33 2.73 6.00 -2.18
C LYS A 33 1.54 6.88 -2.59
N HIS A 34 0.92 7.54 -1.61
CA HIS A 34 -0.24 8.43 -1.81
C HIS A 34 -1.49 7.71 -2.36
N SER A 35 -1.68 6.44 -2.02
CA SER A 35 -2.84 5.63 -2.41
C SER A 35 -4.09 5.94 -1.59
N ASP A 36 -3.96 6.43 -0.35
CA ASP A 36 -5.08 6.67 0.58
C ASP A 36 -6.30 7.42 0.00
N PRO A 37 -6.14 8.45 -0.85
CA PRO A 37 -7.28 9.19 -1.40
C PRO A 37 -7.99 8.48 -2.56
N ILE A 38 -7.46 7.37 -3.07
CA ILE A 38 -7.96 6.70 -4.27
C ILE A 38 -8.87 5.54 -3.88
N ALA A 39 -10.12 5.58 -4.34
CA ALA A 39 -11.08 4.49 -4.18
C ALA A 39 -10.75 3.35 -5.12
N TRP A 40 -9.79 2.49 -4.73
CA TRP A 40 -9.31 1.40 -5.57
C TRP A 40 -10.40 0.35 -5.89
N GLN A 41 -11.44 0.27 -5.05
CA GLN A 41 -12.62 -0.55 -5.23
C GLN A 41 -13.44 -0.14 -6.46
N ASP A 42 -13.44 1.15 -6.80
CA ASP A 42 -14.20 1.69 -7.93
C ASP A 42 -13.42 1.65 -9.26
N ILE A 43 -12.19 1.13 -9.25
CA ILE A 43 -11.37 1.01 -10.46
C ILE A 43 -11.93 -0.11 -11.33
N VAL A 44 -12.09 0.17 -12.63
CA VAL A 44 -12.52 -0.83 -13.61
C VAL A 44 -11.31 -1.26 -14.43
N GLY A 45 -10.94 -2.54 -14.32
CA GLY A 45 -9.84 -3.14 -15.10
C GLY A 45 -8.49 -3.05 -14.39
N GLU A 46 -7.43 -2.91 -15.19
CA GLU A 46 -6.04 -2.88 -14.70
C GLU A 46 -5.58 -1.46 -14.38
N VAL A 47 -4.62 -1.34 -13.46
CA VAL A 47 -3.94 -0.08 -13.17
C VAL A 47 -2.60 -0.05 -13.86
N SER A 48 -2.37 0.96 -14.69
CA SER A 48 -1.14 1.10 -15.46
C SER A 48 -0.21 2.13 -14.85
N LEU A 49 1.00 1.70 -14.53
CA LEU A 49 2.11 2.56 -14.12
C LEU A 49 3.06 2.78 -15.30
N TYR A 50 3.50 4.02 -15.48
CA TYR A 50 4.45 4.39 -16.52
C TYR A 50 5.80 4.74 -15.90
N LEU A 51 6.88 4.42 -16.61
CA LEU A 51 8.25 4.63 -16.18
C LEU A 51 9.05 5.29 -17.31
N CYS A 52 9.88 6.27 -16.97
CA CYS A 52 10.89 6.79 -17.89
C CYS A 52 12.05 5.79 -18.03
N GLU A 53 12.93 5.98 -19.00
CA GLU A 53 14.05 5.08 -19.28
C GLU A 53 14.96 4.84 -18.06
N ASN A 54 15.41 5.92 -17.40
CA ASN A 54 16.29 5.82 -16.23
C ASN A 54 15.63 5.11 -15.03
N ASP A 55 14.35 5.39 -14.79
CA ASP A 55 13.60 4.75 -13.70
C ASP A 55 13.24 3.29 -14.06
N TRP A 56 13.10 2.97 -15.35
CA TRP A 56 12.91 1.60 -15.82
C TRP A 56 14.12 0.72 -15.52
N GLU A 57 15.33 1.18 -15.84
CA GLU A 57 16.58 0.46 -15.55
C GLU A 57 16.71 0.17 -14.05
N LEU A 58 16.41 1.15 -13.20
CA LEU A 58 16.41 0.99 -11.75
C LEU A 58 15.37 -0.05 -11.29
N VAL A 59 14.15 0.00 -11.82
CA VAL A 59 13.09 -0.96 -11.46
C VAL A 59 13.46 -2.37 -11.90
N GLU A 60 14.07 -2.52 -13.07
CA GLU A 60 14.55 -3.79 -13.59
C GLU A 60 15.60 -4.41 -12.65
N GLU A 61 16.61 -3.63 -12.25
CA GLU A 61 17.63 -4.08 -11.29
C GLU A 61 17.02 -4.47 -9.94
N LEU A 62 16.15 -3.60 -9.38
CA LEU A 62 15.52 -3.82 -8.09
C LEU A 62 14.65 -5.09 -8.07
N VAL A 63 13.94 -5.38 -9.16
CA VAL A 63 13.02 -6.52 -9.21
C VAL A 63 13.73 -7.79 -9.64
N LEU A 64 14.63 -7.73 -10.62
CA LEU A 64 15.27 -8.93 -11.17
C LEU A 64 16.48 -9.38 -10.34
N GLU A 65 17.30 -8.44 -9.88
CA GLU A 65 18.57 -8.72 -9.20
C GLU A 65 18.42 -8.66 -7.68
N VAL A 66 17.84 -7.58 -7.14
CA VAL A 66 17.74 -7.37 -5.69
C VAL A 66 16.56 -8.13 -5.08
N GLY A 67 15.45 -8.25 -5.82
CA GLY A 67 14.27 -8.97 -5.37
C GLY A 67 13.34 -8.16 -4.46
N VAL A 68 13.22 -6.84 -4.68
CA VAL A 68 12.38 -5.96 -3.86
C VAL A 68 11.20 -5.38 -4.65
N LEU A 69 10.07 -5.17 -3.97
CA LEU A 69 8.88 -4.57 -4.57
C LEU A 69 9.02 -3.03 -4.65
N PRO A 70 9.01 -2.43 -5.85
CA PRO A 70 9.21 -0.98 -6.02
C PRO A 70 7.95 -0.14 -5.71
N LEU A 71 6.77 -0.77 -5.57
CA LEU A 71 5.47 -0.08 -5.48
C LEU A 71 5.41 0.96 -4.36
N SER A 72 6.03 0.69 -3.20
CA SER A 72 6.10 1.64 -2.07
C SER A 72 6.67 3.02 -2.41
N ARG A 73 7.43 3.14 -3.52
CA ARG A 73 8.00 4.40 -4.00
C ARG A 73 7.17 5.04 -5.11
N CYS A 74 6.35 4.26 -5.82
CA CYS A 74 5.53 4.72 -6.92
C CYS A 74 4.39 5.61 -6.43
N ASN A 75 4.19 6.77 -7.05
CA ASN A 75 3.09 7.66 -6.72
C ASN A 75 1.79 7.19 -7.40
N ALA A 76 0.81 6.76 -6.59
CA ALA A 76 -0.49 6.28 -7.05
C ALA A 76 -1.27 7.34 -7.85
N ALA A 77 -1.09 8.63 -7.55
CA ALA A 77 -1.77 9.72 -8.26
C ALA A 77 -1.29 9.92 -9.71
N ARG A 78 -0.20 9.25 -10.11
CA ARG A 78 0.32 9.25 -11.48
C ARG A 78 -0.05 7.99 -12.26
N ALA A 79 -0.73 7.04 -11.61
CA ALA A 79 -1.22 5.85 -12.27
C ALA A 79 -2.35 6.20 -13.24
N SER A 80 -2.44 5.47 -14.35
CA SER A 80 -3.55 5.55 -15.29
C SER A 80 -4.50 4.41 -14.98
N PHE A 81 -5.74 4.74 -14.64
CA PHE A 81 -6.80 3.78 -14.40
C PHE A 81 -8.13 4.44 -14.72
N ASP A 82 -9.12 3.61 -15.04
CA ASP A 82 -10.48 4.06 -15.28
C ASP A 82 -11.29 3.84 -14.00
N LEU A 83 -11.93 4.90 -13.51
CA LEU A 83 -12.89 4.80 -12.42
C LEU A 83 -14.29 4.56 -13.00
N ARG A 84 -15.13 3.85 -12.24
CA ARG A 84 -16.56 3.85 -12.48
C ARG A 84 -17.05 5.31 -12.57
N GLU A 85 -17.76 5.63 -13.64
CA GLU A 85 -18.42 6.92 -13.74
C GLU A 85 -19.58 6.97 -12.72
N ASP A 86 -19.52 7.90 -11.77
CA ASP A 86 -20.57 8.17 -10.77
C ASP A 86 -21.81 8.79 -11.42
N PHE A 87 -22.56 8.00 -12.21
CA PHE A 87 -23.88 8.37 -12.71
C PHE A 87 -25.02 7.98 -11.76
N GLU A 88 -24.71 7.42 -10.60
CA GLU A 88 -25.70 6.87 -9.65
C GLU A 88 -26.66 7.94 -9.11
N ALA A 89 -26.20 9.18 -8.98
CA ALA A 89 -27.02 10.32 -8.56
C ALA A 89 -28.14 10.67 -9.55
N LEU A 90 -27.98 10.33 -10.83
CA LEU A 90 -28.96 10.63 -11.89
C LEU A 90 -29.97 9.51 -12.10
N LEU A 91 -29.62 8.26 -11.76
CA LEU A 91 -30.44 7.08 -12.10
C LEU A 91 -31.09 6.38 -10.89
N ASN A 92 -30.76 6.76 -9.64
CA ASN A 92 -31.18 6.00 -8.44
C ASN A 92 -30.90 4.49 -8.57
N ASP A 93 -29.85 4.14 -9.32
CA ASP A 93 -29.43 2.78 -9.57
C ASP A 93 -28.10 2.58 -8.87
N VAL A 94 -28.04 1.60 -7.97
CA VAL A 94 -26.85 1.26 -7.21
C VAL A 94 -26.18 0.12 -7.97
N ARG A 95 -25.04 0.40 -8.60
CA ARG A 95 -24.27 -0.67 -9.25
C ARG A 95 -23.43 -1.38 -8.20
N ASP A 96 -23.40 -2.71 -8.29
CA ASP A 96 -22.54 -3.54 -7.46
C ASP A 96 -21.07 -3.15 -7.63
N GLU A 97 -20.31 -3.22 -6.53
CA GLU A 97 -18.87 -2.99 -6.51
C GLU A 97 -18.17 -3.94 -7.51
N PRO A 98 -17.19 -3.45 -8.29
CA PRO A 98 -16.40 -4.29 -9.18
C PRO A 98 -15.77 -5.50 -8.46
N ASP A 99 -16.07 -6.70 -8.96
CA ASP A 99 -15.37 -7.91 -8.50
C ASP A 99 -14.02 -8.04 -9.19
N HIS A 100 -12.95 -7.74 -8.45
CA HIS A 100 -11.57 -7.82 -8.94
C HIS A 100 -10.98 -9.24 -8.96
N ARG A 101 -11.65 -10.23 -8.34
CA ARG A 101 -11.09 -11.60 -8.20
C ARG A 101 -10.81 -12.29 -9.53
N PRO A 102 -11.64 -12.17 -10.59
CA PRO A 102 -11.33 -12.78 -11.88
C PRO A 102 -10.07 -12.20 -12.50
N LEU A 103 -9.92 -10.87 -12.49
CA LEU A 103 -8.73 -10.18 -13.01
C LEU A 103 -7.48 -10.56 -12.22
N GLU A 104 -7.54 -10.57 -10.89
CA GLU A 104 -6.41 -11.00 -10.06
C GLU A 104 -5.99 -12.45 -10.36
N THR A 105 -6.97 -13.33 -10.62
CA THR A 105 -6.70 -14.73 -10.96
C THR A 105 -6.00 -14.85 -12.31
N GLU A 106 -6.46 -14.10 -13.32
CA GLU A 106 -5.86 -14.05 -14.65
C GLU A 106 -4.42 -13.51 -14.57
N MET A 107 -4.22 -12.36 -13.92
CA MET A 107 -2.90 -11.76 -13.78
C MET A 107 -1.93 -12.66 -12.98
N ARG A 108 -2.41 -13.37 -11.96
CA ARG A 108 -1.60 -14.37 -11.22
C ARG A 108 -1.19 -15.53 -12.12
N ALA A 109 -2.11 -16.06 -12.93
CA ALA A 109 -1.81 -17.16 -13.85
C ALA A 109 -0.80 -16.74 -14.91
N ASP A 110 -0.96 -15.54 -15.47
CA ASP A 110 -0.03 -14.96 -16.44
C ASP A 110 1.37 -14.71 -15.86
N ALA A 111 1.43 -14.20 -14.62
CA ALA A 111 2.67 -14.02 -13.90
C ALA A 111 3.39 -15.36 -13.65
N ALA A 112 2.65 -16.39 -13.21
CA ALA A 112 3.20 -17.72 -12.99
C ALA A 112 3.75 -18.32 -14.29
N ALA A 113 3.00 -18.21 -15.39
CA ALA A 113 3.43 -18.70 -16.70
C ALA A 113 4.72 -18.03 -17.19
N ALA A 114 4.86 -16.71 -16.99
CA ALA A 114 6.06 -15.97 -17.37
C ALA A 114 7.30 -16.38 -16.53
N ILE A 115 7.12 -16.58 -15.22
CA ILE A 115 8.19 -17.02 -14.33
C ILE A 115 8.62 -18.45 -14.68
N ASP A 116 7.66 -19.35 -14.91
CA ASP A 116 7.95 -20.74 -15.24
C ASP A 116 8.63 -20.88 -16.62
N ALA A 117 8.27 -20.02 -17.58
CA ALA A 117 8.95 -19.97 -18.88
C ALA A 117 10.45 -19.69 -18.75
N VAL A 118 10.83 -18.71 -17.92
CA VAL A 118 12.25 -18.43 -17.63
C VAL A 118 12.92 -19.61 -16.95
N GLN A 119 12.24 -20.29 -16.01
CA GLN A 119 12.79 -21.49 -15.35
C GLN A 119 13.01 -22.65 -16.32
N ARG A 120 12.21 -22.74 -17.39
CA ARG A 120 12.40 -23.70 -18.50
C ARG A 120 13.46 -23.27 -19.50
N GLY A 121 14.09 -22.11 -19.32
CA GLY A 121 15.10 -21.54 -20.22
C GLY A 121 14.51 -20.88 -21.47
N GLU A 122 13.21 -20.57 -21.47
CA GLU A 122 12.57 -19.82 -22.56
C GLU A 122 12.89 -18.32 -22.42
N ALA A 123 13.03 -17.65 -23.57
CA ALA A 123 13.28 -16.21 -23.59
C ALA A 123 11.99 -15.44 -23.28
N VAL A 124 11.98 -14.73 -22.16
CA VAL A 124 10.91 -13.81 -21.76
C VAL A 124 11.49 -12.40 -21.69
N GLY A 125 10.79 -11.42 -22.28
CA GLY A 125 11.24 -10.03 -22.25
C GLY A 125 11.34 -9.49 -20.81
N PRO A 126 12.32 -8.63 -20.49
CA PRO A 126 12.55 -8.13 -19.14
C PRO A 126 11.32 -7.46 -18.57
N GLN A 127 10.59 -6.69 -19.38
CA GLN A 127 9.36 -6.03 -18.97
C GLN A 127 8.28 -7.00 -18.48
N ARG A 128 8.07 -8.11 -19.20
CA ARG A 128 7.09 -9.14 -18.82
C ARG A 128 7.50 -9.84 -17.53
N LEU A 129 8.81 -10.10 -17.35
CA LEU A 129 9.32 -10.76 -16.16
C LEU A 129 9.22 -9.86 -14.91
N VAL A 130 9.55 -8.57 -15.05
CA VAL A 130 9.40 -7.57 -13.99
C VAL A 130 7.94 -7.45 -13.57
N GLN A 131 7.02 -7.31 -14.53
CA GLN A 131 5.58 -7.27 -14.24
C GLN A 131 5.11 -8.54 -13.53
N ALA A 132 5.52 -9.72 -14.00
CA ALA A 132 5.16 -10.98 -13.38
C ALA A 132 5.60 -11.07 -11.91
N ARG A 133 6.83 -10.64 -11.59
CA ARG A 133 7.32 -10.61 -10.21
C ARG A 133 6.55 -9.61 -9.36
N ILE A 134 6.33 -8.40 -9.85
CA ILE A 134 5.60 -7.35 -9.13
C ILE A 134 4.18 -7.81 -8.80
N VAL A 135 3.43 -8.33 -9.77
CA VAL A 135 2.04 -8.80 -9.57
C VAL A 135 2.00 -9.90 -8.52
N ARG A 136 2.90 -10.88 -8.62
CA ARG A 136 2.97 -11.99 -7.67
C ARG A 136 3.24 -11.50 -6.25
N TRP A 137 4.30 -10.72 -6.05
CA TRP A 137 4.68 -10.23 -4.72
C TRP A 137 3.64 -9.29 -4.13
N ALA A 138 3.09 -8.37 -4.93
CA ALA A 138 2.09 -7.42 -4.46
C ALA A 138 0.86 -8.15 -3.91
N LEU A 139 0.36 -9.17 -4.62
CA LEU A 139 -0.81 -9.92 -4.17
C LEU A 139 -0.48 -10.85 -2.99
N ASP A 140 0.73 -11.42 -2.95
CA ASP A 140 1.20 -12.25 -1.83
C ASP A 140 1.32 -11.42 -0.53
N ASP A 141 1.86 -10.20 -0.60
CA ASP A 141 1.94 -9.26 0.55
C ASP A 141 0.54 -8.88 1.06
N LEU A 142 -0.38 -8.55 0.16
CA LEU A 142 -1.77 -8.20 0.51
C LEU A 142 -2.55 -9.38 1.12
N ASP A 143 -2.29 -10.60 0.65
CA ASP A 143 -2.92 -11.79 1.20
C ASP A 143 -2.32 -12.16 2.58
N ALA A 144 -1.03 -11.89 2.80
CA ALA A 144 -0.37 -12.03 4.09
C ALA A 144 -0.92 -11.03 5.12
N ASP A 145 -1.08 -9.76 4.74
CA ASP A 145 -1.65 -8.72 5.60
C ASP A 145 -3.09 -9.04 6.05
N ARG A 146 -3.92 -9.55 5.13
CA ARG A 146 -5.28 -9.99 5.46
C ARG A 146 -5.29 -11.15 6.46
N THR A 147 -4.42 -12.14 6.28
CA THR A 147 -4.33 -13.31 7.16
C THR A 147 -3.82 -12.90 8.55
N GLY A 148 -2.81 -12.03 8.61
CA GLY A 148 -2.28 -11.48 9.85
C GLY A 148 -3.28 -10.60 10.60
N ALA A 149 -4.18 -9.89 9.90
CA ALA A 149 -5.28 -9.16 10.52
C ALA A 149 -6.29 -10.11 11.17
N SER A 150 -6.67 -11.20 10.49
CA SER A 150 -7.62 -12.18 11.06
C SER A 150 -7.10 -12.89 12.31
N ASP A 151 -5.78 -13.14 12.40
CA ASP A 151 -5.18 -13.77 13.58
C ASP A 151 -5.10 -12.83 14.79
N ARG A 152 -4.94 -11.51 14.56
CA ARG A 152 -4.94 -10.52 15.64
C ARG A 152 -6.31 -10.38 16.29
N ASP A 153 -7.37 -10.46 15.51
CA ASP A 153 -8.75 -10.36 16.00
C ASP A 153 -9.20 -11.62 16.78
N HIS A 154 -8.59 -12.78 16.55
CA HIS A 154 -8.96 -14.04 17.23
C HIS A 154 -8.26 -14.26 18.58
N SER A 155 -7.20 -13.51 18.91
CA SER A 155 -6.46 -13.68 20.18
C SER A 155 -7.04 -12.90 21.38
N GLY A 156 -8.09 -12.10 21.15
CA GLY A 156 -8.66 -11.18 22.16
C GLY A 156 -9.85 -11.69 22.98
N TYR A 157 -10.34 -12.92 22.77
CA TYR A 157 -11.57 -13.40 23.44
C TYR A 157 -11.37 -14.69 24.24
N SER A 158 -10.52 -14.64 25.27
CA SER A 158 -10.63 -15.57 26.41
C SER A 158 -11.27 -14.84 27.58
N ALA A 159 -12.60 -14.82 27.59
CA ALA A 159 -13.37 -14.45 28.77
C ALA A 159 -13.23 -15.56 29.83
N GLU A 160 -12.19 -15.48 30.65
CA GLU A 160 -12.14 -16.23 31.90
C GLU A 160 -13.26 -15.70 32.81
N THR A 161 -14.35 -16.45 32.86
CA THR A 161 -15.44 -16.26 33.82
C THR A 161 -14.93 -16.62 35.21
N HIS A 162 -14.41 -15.63 35.93
CA HIS A 162 -14.17 -15.76 37.37
C HIS A 162 -15.48 -15.56 38.15
N PRO A 163 -15.90 -16.52 39.00
CA PRO A 163 -17.06 -16.35 39.85
C PRO A 163 -16.73 -15.38 41.00
N CYS A 164 -17.42 -14.24 41.00
CA CYS A 164 -17.41 -13.27 42.09
C CYS A 164 -17.85 -13.92 43.42
N THR A 165 -16.91 -14.14 44.34
CA THR A 165 -17.20 -14.35 45.76
C THR A 165 -16.69 -13.15 46.56
N GLY A 166 -17.59 -12.60 47.38
CA GLY A 166 -17.46 -11.27 47.97
C GLY A 166 -16.33 -11.09 48.98
N GLY A 167 -15.83 -9.85 49.07
CA GLY A 167 -14.85 -9.44 50.08
C GLY A 167 -14.72 -7.92 50.20
N ARG A 168 -15.39 -7.36 51.21
CA ARG A 168 -15.22 -6.06 51.90
C ARG A 168 -14.26 -5.02 51.27
N LYS A 169 -14.83 -3.89 50.85
CA LYS A 169 -14.12 -2.61 50.61
C LYS A 169 -13.42 -2.12 51.88
N ARG A 170 -12.09 -2.02 51.88
CA ARG A 170 -11.34 -1.12 52.76
C ARG A 170 -10.99 0.14 51.98
N VAL A 171 -11.52 1.26 52.44
CA VAL A 171 -11.15 2.61 52.02
C VAL A 171 -9.71 2.87 52.45
N ARG A 172 -8.82 3.21 51.52
CA ARG A 172 -7.52 3.81 51.83
C ARG A 172 -7.40 5.11 51.05
N SER A 173 -7.55 6.21 51.78
CA SER A 173 -7.35 7.59 51.33
C SER A 173 -5.92 7.78 50.84
N VAL A 174 -5.75 8.22 49.59
CA VAL A 174 -4.50 8.78 49.09
C VAL A 174 -4.71 10.29 48.94
N ARG A 175 -3.81 11.05 49.59
CA ARG A 175 -3.82 12.51 49.71
C ARG A 175 -3.68 13.19 48.34
N GLN A 176 -4.40 14.30 48.16
CA GLN A 176 -4.17 15.23 47.06
C GLN A 176 -2.82 15.97 47.25
N PRO A 177 -2.07 16.27 46.17
CA PRO A 177 -0.87 17.09 46.24
C PRO A 177 -1.24 18.57 46.42
N THR A 178 -0.51 19.29 47.26
CA THR A 178 -0.62 20.74 47.47
C THR A 178 0.46 21.49 46.65
N ASP A 179 0.11 22.68 46.18
CA ASP A 179 0.82 23.58 45.25
C ASP A 179 2.13 24.23 45.79
N ASP A 180 3.00 23.50 46.49
CA ASP A 180 4.22 24.06 47.12
C ASP A 180 5.56 23.58 46.54
N ASP A 181 5.61 23.01 45.34
CA ASP A 181 6.87 22.65 44.64
C ASP A 181 7.19 23.61 43.47
N LYS A 182 6.92 24.91 43.66
CA LYS A 182 7.39 26.00 42.77
C LYS A 182 8.39 26.91 43.49
N ALA A 183 9.59 26.41 43.69
CA ALA A 183 10.78 27.25 43.83
C ALA A 183 12.02 26.40 43.54
N ASP A 184 13.03 27.03 42.95
CA ASP A 184 14.37 26.50 42.67
C ASP A 184 14.42 25.55 41.45
N SER A 185 14.86 25.96 40.27
CA SER A 185 16.04 26.79 40.04
C SER A 185 16.12 27.18 38.56
N LEU A 186 16.11 28.49 38.33
CA LEU A 186 16.68 29.12 37.15
C LEU A 186 18.20 28.94 37.16
N THR A 187 18.79 29.16 35.98
CA THR A 187 20.23 29.37 35.69
C THR A 187 21.01 28.10 35.37
N PHE A 188 21.28 27.84 34.09
CA PHE A 188 22.62 28.06 33.57
C PHE A 188 22.59 28.27 32.05
N LEU A 189 23.02 29.48 31.69
CA LEU A 189 23.34 29.96 30.37
C LEU A 189 24.68 29.37 29.89
N ASN A 190 24.74 29.23 28.56
CA ASN A 190 25.84 29.60 27.67
C ASN A 190 27.08 28.72 27.44
N HIS A 191 27.36 28.69 26.13
CA HIS A 191 28.65 28.68 25.40
C HIS A 191 29.34 27.33 25.18
N GLN A 192 29.46 26.82 23.94
CA GLN A 192 30.17 27.29 22.73
C GLN A 192 31.69 27.01 22.79
N VAL A 193 32.23 26.49 21.66
CA VAL A 193 33.64 26.54 21.16
C VAL A 193 34.48 25.24 21.18
N TYR A 194 34.74 24.75 19.95
CA TYR A 194 35.92 24.10 19.34
C TYR A 194 36.70 22.97 20.05
N ILE A 195 36.88 21.82 19.37
CA ILE A 195 38.03 21.46 18.49
C ILE A 195 37.55 20.37 17.51
#